data_AF-A0A949GU62-F1
#
_entry.id   AF-A0A949GU62-F1
#
_cell.length_a   1.000
_cell.length_b   1.000
_cell.length_c   1.000
_cell.angle_alpha   90.00
_cell.angle_beta   90.00
_cell.angle_gamma   90.00
#
_symmetry.space_group_name_H-M   'P 1'
#
loop_
_entity.id
_entity.type
_entity.pdbx_description
1 polymer ?
#
loop_
_entity_poly.entity_id
_entity_poly.type
_entity_poly.pdbx_seq_one_letter_code
_entity_poly.pdbx_strand_id
1 'polypeptide(L)'
;MARTSERKEYPLSMRLPEADIAIIDRAAGRRGRSRTDFVREAAVRAAEDVLMENIPIRMSPEGFNAFLQLLAKPPKPVPEMVEVARRSAPWETGKRKSKS
;
A
#
# COMPACT_ATOMS: atom_id res chain seq x y z
N MET A 1 4.40 -21.04 -7.38
CA MET A 1 3.48 -20.52 -8.41
C MET A 1 2.49 -19.60 -7.73
N ALA A 2 2.53 -18.29 -8.00
CA ALA A 2 1.63 -17.34 -7.38
C ALA A 2 0.19 -17.65 -7.81
N ARG A 3 -0.72 -17.78 -6.85
CA ARG A 3 -2.16 -17.88 -7.14
C ARG A 3 -2.58 -16.57 -7.80
N THR A 4 -2.76 -16.59 -9.10
CA THR A 4 -3.47 -15.52 -9.81
C THR A 4 -4.89 -15.52 -9.27
N SER A 5 -5.20 -14.64 -8.31
CA SER A 5 -6.58 -14.36 -7.96
C SER A 5 -7.28 -13.89 -9.23
N GLU A 6 -8.35 -14.57 -9.65
CA GLU A 6 -9.17 -14.07 -10.75
C GLU A 6 -9.54 -12.62 -10.47
N ARG A 7 -9.15 -11.72 -11.37
CA ARG A 7 -9.50 -10.31 -11.28
C ARG A 7 -10.99 -10.21 -11.61
N LYS A 8 -11.83 -10.27 -10.58
CA LYS A 8 -13.27 -10.15 -10.74
C LYS A 8 -13.61 -8.67 -10.91
N GLU A 9 -13.99 -8.30 -12.13
CA GLU A 9 -14.45 -6.95 -12.44
C GLU A 9 -15.93 -6.80 -12.09
N TYR A 10 -16.29 -5.68 -11.46
CA TYR A 10 -17.66 -5.37 -11.07
C TYR A 10 -18.12 -4.11 -11.82
N PRO A 11 -19.31 -4.13 -12.45
CA PRO A 11 -19.83 -2.96 -13.14
C PRO A 11 -20.18 -1.85 -12.14
N LEU A 12 -19.91 -0.59 -12.52
CA LEU A 12 -20.28 0.60 -11.76
C LEU A 12 -21.16 1.49 -12.64
N SER A 13 -22.40 1.71 -12.23
CA SER A 13 -23.33 2.61 -12.90
C SER A 13 -23.60 3.85 -12.04
N MET A 14 -23.51 5.03 -12.65
CA MET A 14 -23.81 6.31 -12.00
C MET A 14 -24.41 7.30 -13.01
N ARG A 15 -25.18 8.27 -12.52
CA ARG A 15 -25.71 9.37 -13.32
C ARG A 15 -24.96 10.65 -12.95
N LEU A 16 -24.53 11.39 -13.96
CA LEU A 16 -23.82 12.65 -13.81
C LEU A 16 -24.52 13.73 -14.64
N PRO A 17 -24.56 14.97 -14.16
CA PRO A 17 -24.95 16.13 -14.98
C PRO A 17 -24.12 16.22 -16.26
N GLU A 18 -24.71 16.76 -17.32
CA GLU A 18 -24.02 16.95 -18.61
C GLU A 18 -22.75 17.83 -18.46
N ALA A 19 -22.83 18.87 -17.63
CA ALA A 19 -21.70 19.75 -17.35
C ALA A 19 -20.50 18.99 -16.76
N ASP A 20 -20.75 18.05 -15.84
CA ASP A 20 -19.70 17.25 -15.20
C ASP A 20 -19.08 16.29 -16.21
N ILE A 21 -19.90 15.63 -17.04
CA ILE A 21 -19.43 14.77 -18.13
C ILE A 21 -18.53 15.55 -19.09
N ALA A 22 -18.92 16.77 -19.48
CA ALA A 22 -18.14 17.59 -20.40
C ALA A 22 -16.76 17.96 -19.83
N ILE A 23 -16.67 18.25 -18.52
CA ILE A 23 -15.40 18.52 -17.85
C ILE A 23 -14.53 17.26 -17.77
N ILE A 24 -15.13 16.12 -17.42
CA ILE A 24 -14.43 14.82 -17.36
C ILE A 24 -13.86 14.45 -18.73
N ASP A 25 -14.64 14.58 -19.80
CA ASP A 25 -14.20 14.24 -21.15
C ASP A 25 -13.03 15.10 -21.62
N ARG A 26 -13.09 16.39 -21.34
CA ARG A 26 -11.98 17.30 -21.64
C ARG A 26 -10.72 16.89 -20.87
N ALA A 27 -10.84 16.52 -19.60
CA ALA A 27 -9.71 16.09 -18.78
C ALA A 27 -9.13 14.74 -19.25
N ALA A 28 -10.00 13.77 -19.54
CA ALA A 28 -9.62 12.46 -20.08
C ALA A 28 -8.91 12.59 -21.43
N GLY A 29 -9.46 13.42 -22.34
CA GLY A 29 -8.85 13.73 -23.63
C GLY A 29 -7.47 14.36 -23.50
N ARG A 30 -7.27 15.29 -22.56
CA ARG A 30 -5.94 15.87 -22.27
C ARG A 30 -4.92 14.83 -21.78
N ARG A 31 -5.36 13.74 -21.15
CA ARG A 31 -4.49 12.64 -20.71
C ARG A 31 -4.39 11.49 -21.73
N GLY A 32 -5.09 11.56 -22.87
CA GLY A 32 -5.15 10.48 -23.85
C GLY A 32 -5.76 9.20 -23.29
N ARG A 33 -6.71 9.30 -22.36
CA ARG A 33 -7.38 8.17 -21.71
C ARG A 33 -8.87 8.16 -22.05
N SER A 34 -9.50 6.99 -21.94
CA SER A 34 -10.95 6.89 -22.03
C SER A 34 -11.61 7.54 -20.81
N ARG A 35 -12.86 8.00 -20.95
CA ARG A 35 -13.67 8.51 -19.84
C ARG A 35 -13.70 7.51 -18.68
N THR A 36 -13.95 6.24 -18.98
CA THR A 36 -14.07 5.17 -17.98
C THR A 36 -12.75 4.95 -17.24
N ASP A 37 -11.61 4.92 -17.95
CA ASP A 37 -10.30 4.79 -17.30
C ASP A 37 -9.98 5.98 -16.41
N PHE A 38 -10.26 7.19 -16.90
CA PHE A 38 -10.01 8.42 -16.16
C PHE A 38 -10.82 8.46 -14.85
N VAL A 39 -12.12 8.15 -14.92
CA VAL A 39 -12.99 8.11 -13.74
C VAL A 39 -12.57 6.99 -12.78
N ARG A 40 -12.22 5.81 -13.28
CA ARG A 40 -11.75 4.70 -12.44
C ARG A 40 -10.48 5.09 -11.67
N GLU A 41 -9.48 5.61 -12.37
CA GLU A 41 -8.21 6.01 -11.76
C GLU A 41 -8.42 7.12 -10.73
N ALA A 42 -9.21 8.15 -11.06
CA ALA A 42 -9.51 9.24 -10.15
C ALA A 42 -10.26 8.76 -8.89
N ALA A 43 -11.24 7.86 -9.04
CA ALA A 43 -12.00 7.31 -7.92
C ALA A 43 -11.13 6.46 -6.98
N VAL A 44 -10.27 5.60 -7.54
CA VAL A 44 -9.34 4.78 -6.73
C VAL A 44 -8.37 5.68 -5.99
N ARG A 45 -7.75 6.67 -6.66
CA ARG A 45 -6.82 7.59 -6.02
C ARG A 45 -7.47 8.37 -4.89
N ALA A 46 -8.67 8.91 -5.09
CA ALA A 46 -9.40 9.61 -4.05
C ALA A 46 -9.70 8.70 -2.84
N ALA A 47 -10.04 7.42 -3.09
CA ALA A 47 -10.24 6.46 -2.01
C ALA A 47 -8.93 6.15 -1.26
N GLU A 48 -7.81 5.97 -1.97
CA GLU A 48 -6.49 5.76 -1.37
C GLU A 48 -6.08 6.94 -0.48
N ASP A 49 -6.27 8.18 -0.96
CA ASP A 49 -5.96 9.39 -0.20
C ASP A 49 -6.74 9.42 1.13
N VAL A 50 -8.05 9.13 1.11
CA VAL A 50 -8.89 9.05 2.32
C VAL A 50 -8.47 7.91 3.26
N LEU A 51 -8.05 6.78 2.71
CA LEU A 51 -7.55 5.68 3.53
C LEU A 51 -6.23 6.07 4.21
N MET A 52 -5.33 6.74 3.49
CA MET A 52 -4.05 7.22 4.03
C MET A 52 -4.23 8.27 5.13
N GLU A 53 -5.22 9.15 5.02
CA GLU A 53 -5.59 10.11 6.07
C GLU A 53 -5.96 9.45 7.41
N ASN A 54 -6.39 8.18 7.37
CA ASN A 54 -6.78 7.40 8.55
C ASN A 54 -5.67 6.44 9.07
N ILE A 55 -4.46 6.50 8.51
CA ILE A 55 -3.27 5.77 9.00
C ILE A 55 -2.36 6.59 9.96
N PRO A 56 -2.73 7.73 10.60
CA PRO A 56 -1.90 8.22 11.68
C PRO A 56 -2.11 7.30 12.89
N ILE A 57 -1.03 6.68 13.37
CA ILE A 57 -0.99 6.07 14.71
C ILE A 57 -1.17 7.23 15.69
N ARG A 58 -2.41 7.47 16.12
CA ARG A 58 -2.70 8.50 17.12
C ARG A 58 -2.13 8.05 18.45
N MET A 59 -1.27 8.87 19.01
CA MET A 59 -0.70 8.69 20.34
C MET A 59 -0.77 10.00 21.11
N SER A 60 -0.85 9.93 22.44
CA SER A 60 -0.77 11.12 23.27
C SER A 60 0.65 11.73 23.18
N PRO A 61 0.83 13.03 23.51
CA PRO A 61 2.15 13.64 23.58
C PRO A 61 3.15 12.85 24.44
N GLU A 62 2.68 12.28 25.54
CA GLU A 62 3.47 11.44 26.45
C GLU A 62 3.86 10.12 25.78
N GLY A 63 2.91 9.48 25.09
CA GLY A 63 3.16 8.26 24.31
C GLY A 63 4.18 8.48 23.20
N PHE A 64 4.10 9.63 22.51
CA PHE A 64 5.08 10.01 21.49
C PHE A 64 6.46 10.26 22.06
N ASN A 65 6.57 10.98 23.19
CA ASN A 65 7.85 11.20 23.86
C ASN A 65 8.47 9.87 24.34
N ALA A 66 7.66 8.98 24.93
CA ALA A 66 8.12 7.64 25.34
C ALA A 66 8.62 6.81 24.14
N PHE A 67 7.91 6.88 23.01
CA PHE A 67 8.31 6.24 21.77
C PHE A 67 9.64 6.79 21.23
N LEU A 68 9.82 8.11 21.19
CA LEU A 68 11.08 8.74 20.78
C LEU A 68 12.25 8.37 21.70
N GLN A 69 12.03 8.34 23.01
CA GLN A 69 13.03 7.90 23.97
C GLN A 69 13.41 6.43 23.79
N LEU A 70 12.47 5.58 23.36
CA LEU A 70 12.76 4.19 23.03
C LEU A 70 13.59 4.08 21.76
N LEU A 71 13.26 4.84 20.72
CA LEU A 71 14.00 4.87 19.44
C LEU A 71 15.44 5.40 19.60
N ALA A 72 15.66 6.36 20.50
CA ALA A 72 16.99 6.93 20.74
C ALA A 72 17.93 5.98 21.50
N LYS A 73 17.40 4.93 22.14
CA LYS A 73 18.22 3.97 22.88
C LYS A 73 18.89 2.99 21.91
N PRO A 74 20.13 2.54 22.21
CA PRO A 74 20.75 1.50 21.42
C PRO A 74 19.87 0.24 21.44
N PRO A 75 19.71 -0.44 20.29
CA PRO A 75 18.89 -1.64 20.21
C PRO A 75 19.46 -2.71 21.14
N LYS A 76 18.63 -3.21 22.04
CA LYS A 76 19.00 -4.35 22.88
C LYS A 76 18.68 -5.62 22.09
N PRO A 77 19.67 -6.48 21.82
CA PRO A 77 19.41 -7.72 21.10
C PRO A 77 18.50 -8.60 21.94
N VAL A 78 17.38 -9.00 21.35
CA VAL A 78 16.50 -10.04 21.89
C VAL A 78 16.98 -11.37 21.31
N PRO A 79 17.45 -12.34 22.13
CA PRO A 79 18.07 -13.57 21.64
C PRO A 79 17.25 -14.30 20.58
N GLU A 80 15.92 -14.38 20.77
CA GLU A 80 14.97 -15.01 19.86
C GLU A 80 14.90 -14.26 18.52
N MET A 81 14.92 -12.92 18.53
CA MET A 81 14.94 -12.13 17.30
C MET A 81 16.28 -12.28 16.55
N VAL A 82 17.39 -12.39 17.28
CA VAL A 82 18.72 -12.62 16.68
C VAL A 82 18.78 -14.00 16.03
N GLU A 83 18.23 -15.02 16.68
CA GLU A 83 18.14 -16.38 16.11
C GLU A 83 17.31 -16.40 14.83
N VAL A 84 16.13 -15.76 14.84
CA VAL A 84 15.27 -15.63 13.66
C VAL A 84 15.98 -14.88 12.53
N ALA A 85 16.64 -13.76 12.84
CA ALA A 85 17.35 -12.96 11.84
C ALA A 85 18.55 -13.69 11.21
N ARG A 86 19.16 -14.65 11.93
CA ARG A 86 20.27 -15.49 11.43
C ARG A 86 19.79 -16.66 10.58
N ARG A 87 18.51 -17.03 10.67
CA ARG A 87 17.96 -18.14 9.89
C ARG A 87 17.80 -17.70 8.44
N SER A 88 18.28 -18.53 7.50
CA SER A 88 17.96 -18.35 6.08
C SER A 88 16.45 -18.28 5.89
N ALA A 89 16.02 -17.28 5.14
CA ALA A 89 14.60 -17.06 4.97
C ALA A 89 13.96 -18.27 4.26
N PRO A 90 12.72 -18.66 4.61
CA PRO A 90 12.07 -19.86 4.05
C PRO A 90 11.96 -19.90 2.52
N TRP A 91 12.08 -18.74 1.86
CA TRP A 91 12.05 -18.59 0.40
C TRP A 91 13.43 -18.56 -0.26
N GLU A 92 14.53 -18.63 0.51
CA GLU A 92 15.88 -18.80 -0.01
C GLU A 92 16.12 -20.28 -0.37
N THR A 93 15.40 -20.77 -1.38
CA THR A 93 15.66 -22.10 -1.94
C THR A 93 16.97 -22.08 -2.72
N GLY A 94 18.07 -22.51 -2.08
CA GLY A 94 19.24 -23.03 -2.78
C GLY A 94 20.58 -22.37 -2.47
N LYS A 95 21.15 -22.63 -1.29
CA LYS A 95 22.59 -22.95 -1.17
C LYS A 95 22.78 -24.11 -0.19
N ARG A 96 22.42 -25.32 -0.64
CA ARG A 96 22.92 -26.55 -0.04
C ARG A 96 24.44 -26.53 -0.23
N LYS A 97 25.18 -26.08 0.79
CA LYS A 97 26.64 -26.14 0.78
C LYS A 97 27.04 -27.60 0.60
N SER A 98 27.69 -27.92 -0.53
CA SER A 98 28.61 -29.05 -0.55
C SER A 98 29.72 -28.72 0.43
N LYS A 99 30.00 -29.64 1.33
CA LYS A 99 31.25 -29.65 2.09
C LYS A 99 31.82 -31.05 1.93
N SER A 100 33.09 -31.06 1.51
CA SER A 100 33.97 -32.20 1.23
C SER A 100 33.85 -33.35 2.21
#